data_AF-A0A7V5Q2F1-F1
#
_entry.id   AF-A0A7V5Q2F1-F1
#
_cell.length_a   1.000
_cell.length_b   1.000
_cell.length_c   1.000
_cell.angle_alpha   90.00
_cell.angle_beta   90.00
_cell.angle_gamma   90.00
#
_symmetry.space_group_name_H-M   'P 1'
#
loop_
_entity.id
_entity.type
_entity.pdbx_description
1 polymer ?
#
loop_
_entity_poly.entity_id
_entity_poly.type
_entity_poly.pdbx_seq_one_letter_code
_entity_poly.pdbx_strand_id
1 'polypeptide(L)'
;MEATRDGQSLRHRNQERVIATLKAHPFLTRRALAREAGISYPTVSKILADLVAAKVVIERQDRSFGLGRPPKVYRLAADTRVVLGLSIGPAKSELVASGCDGRILEASNRTFRTP
;
A
#
# COMPACT_ATOMS: atom_id res chain seq x y z
N MET A 1 25.11 -5.33 19.19
CA MET A 1 23.79 -4.65 19.07
C MET A 1 23.51 -4.39 17.58
N GLU A 2 23.49 -5.45 16.76
CA GLU A 2 23.60 -5.34 15.28
C GLU A 2 22.52 -6.18 14.55
N ALA A 3 22.17 -7.35 15.08
CA ALA A 3 21.13 -8.23 14.52
C ALA A 3 19.72 -7.61 14.42
N THR A 4 19.38 -6.63 15.28
CA THR A 4 18.07 -5.95 15.24
C THR A 4 17.93 -5.02 14.03
N ARG A 5 19.03 -4.43 13.53
CA ARG A 5 19.00 -3.56 12.34
C ARG A 5 18.73 -4.34 11.07
N ASP A 6 19.33 -5.52 10.92
CA ASP A 6 19.15 -6.37 9.73
C ASP A 6 17.71 -6.90 9.63
N GLY A 7 17.13 -7.34 10.76
CA GLY A 7 15.75 -7.79 10.79
C GLY A 7 14.72 -6.70 10.49
N GLN A 8 14.93 -5.48 11.00
CA GLN A 8 14.06 -4.34 10.71
C GLN A 8 14.20 -3.87 9.25
N SER A 9 15.42 -3.84 8.71
CA SER A 9 15.69 -3.53 7.31
C SER A 9 15.01 -4.52 6.36
N LEU A 10 15.12 -5.83 6.66
CA LEU A 10 14.48 -6.86 5.85
C LEU A 10 12.95 -6.78 5.91
N ARG A 11 12.39 -6.52 7.09
CA ARG A 11 10.94 -6.31 7.25
C ARG A 11 10.46 -5.10 6.45
N HIS A 12 11.20 -3.99 6.49
CA HIS A 12 10.88 -2.78 5.73
C HIS A 12 10.86 -3.07 4.22
N ARG A 13 11.90 -3.71 3.68
CA ARG A 13 11.98 -4.09 2.27
C ARG A 13 10.86 -5.05 1.84
N ASN A 14 10.51 -6.01 2.70
CA ASN A 14 9.40 -6.91 2.42
C ASN A 14 8.05 -6.18 2.42
N GLN A 15 7.87 -5.18 3.29
CA GLN A 15 6.67 -4.35 3.32
C GLN A 15 6.56 -3.48 2.06
N GLU A 16 7.65 -2.87 1.62
CA GLU A 16 7.72 -2.12 0.36
C GLU A 16 7.34 -3.01 -0.84
N ARG A 17 7.89 -4.23 -0.92
CA ARG A 17 7.55 -5.22 -1.96
C ARG A 17 6.06 -5.56 -1.94
N VAL A 18 5.49 -5.85 -0.76
CA VAL A 18 4.05 -6.15 -0.62
C VAL A 18 3.19 -4.98 -1.12
N ILE A 19 3.54 -3.74 -0.75
CA ILE A 19 2.82 -2.55 -1.20
C ILE A 19 2.95 -2.39 -2.72
N ALA A 20 4.17 -2.50 -3.27
CA ALA A 20 4.42 -2.40 -4.70
C ALA A 20 3.64 -3.45 -5.50
N THR A 21 3.60 -4.70 -5.03
CA THR A 21 2.81 -5.76 -5.65
C THR A 21 1.31 -5.46 -5.61
N LEU A 22 0.78 -4.95 -4.51
CA LEU A 22 -0.64 -4.56 -4.42
C LEU A 22 -0.99 -3.32 -5.25
N LYS A 23 -0.02 -2.43 -5.53
CA LYS A 23 -0.17 -1.31 -6.48
C LYS A 23 -0.30 -1.84 -7.91
N ALA A 24 0.57 -2.76 -8.31
CA ALA A 24 0.58 -3.32 -9.66
C ALA A 24 -0.60 -4.26 -9.91
N HIS A 25 -0.95 -5.08 -8.91
CA HIS A 25 -1.96 -6.12 -8.98
C HIS A 25 -2.95 -5.97 -7.81
N PRO A 26 -4.00 -5.16 -7.97
CA PRO A 26 -5.04 -5.05 -6.95
C PRO A 26 -5.85 -6.36 -6.87
N PHE A 27 -6.49 -6.61 -5.71
CA PHE A 27 -7.37 -7.75 -5.46
C PHE A 27 -6.68 -9.13 -5.44
N LEU A 28 -5.44 -9.20 -4.96
CA LEU A 28 -4.75 -10.48 -4.77
C LEU A 28 -5.19 -11.18 -3.47
N THR A 29 -5.27 -12.50 -3.48
CA THR A 29 -5.36 -13.30 -2.24
C THR A 29 -4.01 -13.31 -1.51
N ARG A 30 -3.99 -13.66 -0.21
CA ARG A 30 -2.72 -13.84 0.55
C ARG A 30 -1.73 -14.75 -0.17
N ARG A 31 -2.21 -15.87 -0.71
CA ARG A 31 -1.38 -16.87 -1.39
C ARG A 31 -0.85 -16.33 -2.73
N ALA A 32 -1.70 -15.65 -3.50
CA ALA A 32 -1.28 -15.02 -4.74
C ALA A 32 -0.28 -13.90 -4.47
N LEU A 33 -0.48 -13.10 -3.43
CA LEU A 33 0.44 -12.04 -3.02
C LEU A 33 1.80 -12.58 -2.59
N ALA A 34 1.86 -13.68 -1.84
CA ALA A 34 3.12 -14.32 -1.48
C ALA A 34 3.92 -14.78 -2.72
N ARG A 35 3.22 -15.40 -3.68
CA ARG A 35 3.82 -15.83 -4.95
C ARG A 35 4.32 -14.64 -5.77
N GLU A 36 3.46 -13.64 -5.97
CA GLU A 36 3.75 -12.47 -6.80
C GLU A 36 4.84 -11.59 -6.20
N ALA A 37 4.81 -11.37 -4.87
CA ALA A 37 5.82 -10.60 -4.19
C ALA A 37 7.14 -11.37 -4.03
N GLY A 38 7.18 -12.69 -4.24
CA GLY A 38 8.35 -13.54 -4.02
C GLY A 38 8.78 -13.59 -2.54
N ILE A 39 7.81 -13.65 -1.63
CA ILE A 39 8.01 -13.63 -0.17
C ILE A 39 7.29 -14.84 0.44
N SER A 40 7.84 -15.39 1.53
CA SER A 40 7.21 -16.51 2.23
C SER A 40 5.79 -16.16 2.72
N TYR A 41 4.90 -17.16 2.73
CA TYR A 41 3.52 -16.98 3.19
C TYR A 41 3.41 -16.47 4.64
N PRO A 42 4.19 -16.97 5.62
CA PRO A 42 4.17 -16.44 6.99
C PRO A 42 4.56 -14.96 7.06
N THR A 43 5.58 -14.55 6.31
CA THR A 43 6.04 -13.15 6.26
C THR A 43 4.99 -12.25 5.65
N VAL A 44 4.37 -12.65 4.52
CA VAL A 44 3.27 -11.88 3.91
C VAL A 44 2.06 -11.80 4.83
N SER A 45 1.69 -12.88 5.52
CA SER A 45 0.56 -12.85 6.46
C SER A 45 0.77 -11.85 7.59
N LYS A 46 1.99 -11.81 8.17
CA LYS A 46 2.33 -10.85 9.22
C LYS A 46 2.29 -9.41 8.71
N ILE A 47 2.94 -9.15 7.57
CA ILE A 47 2.95 -7.81 6.95
C ILE A 47 1.55 -7.34 6.59
N LEU A 48 0.71 -8.22 6.00
CA LEU A 48 -0.67 -7.86 5.68
C LEU A 48 -1.49 -7.57 6.93
N ALA A 49 -1.32 -8.34 8.01
CA ALA A 49 -2.01 -8.06 9.26
C ALA A 49 -1.63 -6.67 9.80
N ASP A 50 -0.34 -6.32 9.77
CA ASP A 50 0.16 -5.01 10.18
C ASP A 50 -0.42 -3.88 9.30
N LEU A 51 -0.44 -4.07 7.97
CA LEU A 51 -0.96 -3.09 7.02
C LEU A 51 -2.49 -2.92 7.09
N VAL A 52 -3.23 -3.99 7.37
CA VAL A 52 -4.68 -3.95 7.59
C VAL A 52 -4.99 -3.26 8.92
N ALA A 53 -4.23 -3.55 9.98
CA ALA A 53 -4.35 -2.86 11.27
C ALA A 53 -4.06 -1.36 11.13
N ALA A 54 -3.05 -0.99 10.34
CA ALA A 54 -2.74 0.40 9.99
C ALA A 54 -3.75 1.03 9.01
N LYS A 55 -4.74 0.27 8.52
CA LYS A 55 -5.75 0.62 7.50
C LYS A 55 -5.14 1.13 6.18
N VAL A 56 -3.94 0.71 5.83
CA VAL A 56 -3.29 0.98 4.53
C VAL A 56 -3.79 -0.01 3.46
N VAL A 57 -4.10 -1.23 3.89
CA VAL A 57 -4.66 -2.30 3.06
C VAL A 57 -6.08 -2.62 3.53
N ILE A 58 -6.96 -2.91 2.59
CA ILE A 58 -8.33 -3.35 2.85
C ILE A 58 -8.46 -4.82 2.46
N GLU A 59 -8.99 -5.63 3.38
CA GLU A 59 -9.46 -6.98 3.10
C GLU A 59 -10.91 -6.93 2.59
N ARG A 60 -11.17 -7.57 1.44
CA ARG A 60 -12.51 -7.74 0.89
C ARG A 60 -12.78 -9.22 0.64
N GLN A 61 -14.04 -9.63 0.75
CA GLN A 61 -14.48 -10.90 0.19
C GLN A 61 -14.80 -10.68 -1.27
N ASP A 62 -14.17 -11.44 -2.16
CA ASP A 62 -14.46 -11.35 -3.57
C ASP A 62 -15.65 -12.26 -3.90
N ARG A 63 -16.84 -11.64 -4.00
CA ARG A 63 -18.10 -12.33 -4.29
C ARG A 63 -18.22 -12.78 -5.75
N SER A 64 -17.27 -12.44 -6.61
CA SER A 64 -17.27 -12.87 -8.01
C SER A 64 -16.84 -14.34 -8.19
N PHE A 65 -16.18 -14.93 -7.18
CA PHE A 65 -15.90 -16.38 -7.17
C PHE A 65 -17.19 -17.13 -6.82
N GLY A 66 -17.62 -18.04 -7.69
CA GLY A 66 -18.89 -18.79 -7.61
C GLY A 66 -19.08 -19.69 -6.38
N LEU A 67 -19.82 -20.79 -6.52
CA LEU A 67 -20.19 -21.68 -5.40
C LEU A 67 -18.96 -22.12 -4.56
N GLY A 68 -18.91 -21.65 -3.31
CA GLY A 68 -17.82 -21.91 -2.35
C GLY A 68 -17.68 -20.78 -1.31
N ARG A 69 -16.68 -20.87 -0.42
CA ARG A 69 -16.33 -19.76 0.50
C ARG A 69 -15.54 -18.70 -0.29
N PRO A 70 -16.06 -17.47 -0.46
CA PRO A 70 -15.36 -16.43 -1.22
C PRO A 70 -13.95 -16.20 -0.68
N PRO A 71 -12.91 -16.16 -1.54
CA PRO A 71 -11.57 -15.90 -1.08
C PRO A 71 -11.43 -14.45 -0.58
N LYS A 72 -10.59 -14.27 0.43
CA LYS A 72 -10.20 -12.94 0.92
C LYS A 72 -9.16 -12.36 -0.01
N VAL A 73 -9.48 -11.22 -0.62
CA VAL A 73 -8.59 -10.44 -1.49
C VAL A 73 -8.18 -9.13 -0.82
N TYR A 74 -7.02 -8.61 -1.20
CA TYR A 74 -6.40 -7.43 -0.60
C TYR A 74 -6.16 -6.38 -1.67
N ARG A 75 -6.36 -5.12 -1.30
CA ARG A 75 -5.98 -3.95 -2.10
C ARG A 75 -5.56 -2.79 -1.21
N LEU A 76 -4.89 -1.81 -1.79
CA LEU A 76 -4.63 -0.56 -1.08
C LEU A 76 -5.93 0.22 -0.83
N ALA A 77 -5.94 0.95 0.28
CA ALA A 77 -7.06 1.74 0.76
C ALA A 77 -7.25 3.07 -0.01
N ALA A 78 -6.96 3.09 -1.31
CA ALA A 78 -6.87 4.29 -2.14
C ALA A 78 -8.15 5.15 -2.16
N ASP A 79 -9.33 4.54 -1.99
CA ASP A 79 -10.62 5.27 -2.00
C ASP A 79 -11.02 5.80 -0.62
N THR A 80 -10.31 5.40 0.44
CA THR A 80 -10.65 5.74 1.84
C THR A 80 -9.54 6.50 2.53
N ARG A 81 -8.40 6.68 1.85
CA ARG A 81 -7.22 7.36 2.37
C ARG A 81 -6.58 8.19 1.30
N VAL A 82 -6.17 9.39 1.71
CA VAL A 82 -5.49 10.37 0.87
C VAL A 82 -4.09 10.58 1.40
N VAL A 83 -3.14 10.66 0.48
CA VAL A 83 -1.76 11.08 0.70
C VAL A 83 -1.62 12.49 0.14
N LEU A 84 -1.05 13.40 0.91
CA LEU A 84 -0.72 14.75 0.46
C LEU A 84 0.78 14.80 0.13
N GLY A 85 1.10 15.18 -1.10
CA GLY A 85 2.46 15.50 -1.54
C GLY A 85 2.65 17.00 -1.53
N LEU A 86 3.70 17.48 -0.84
CA LEU A 86 4.08 18.89 -0.81
C LEU A 86 5.50 19.02 -1.39
N SER A 87 5.64 19.79 -2.46
CA SER A 87 6.93 20.22 -3.00
C SER A 87 7.14 21.67 -2.64
N ILE A 88 8.23 21.99 -1.94
CA ILE A 88 8.56 23.36 -1.52
C ILE A 88 9.75 23.84 -2.35
N GLY A 89 9.48 24.72 -3.30
CA GLY A 89 10.50 25.43 -4.05
C GLY A 89 10.79 26.81 -3.44
N PRO A 90 11.85 27.49 -3.90
CA PRO A 90 12.24 28.81 -3.39
C PRO A 90 11.23 29.92 -3.67
N ALA A 91 10.40 29.80 -4.73
CA ALA A 91 9.41 30.81 -5.10
C ALA A 91 7.96 30.31 -4.99
N LYS A 92 7.76 29.01 -5.16
CA LYS A 92 6.45 28.37 -5.22
C LYS A 92 6.48 27.05 -4.49
N SER A 93 5.38 26.75 -3.84
CA SER A 93 5.09 25.46 -3.22
C SER A 93 3.89 24.84 -3.93
N GLU A 94 3.94 23.53 -4.14
CA GLU A 94 2.91 22.74 -4.82
C GLU A 94 2.41 21.64 -3.89
N LEU A 95 1.10 21.60 -3.69
CA LEU A 95 0.40 20.59 -2.91
C LEU A 95 -0.46 19.74 -3.86
N VAL A 96 -0.35 18.42 -3.76
CA VAL A 96 -1.12 17.46 -4.55
C VAL A 96 -1.74 16.44 -3.61
N ALA A 97 -2.97 16.00 -3.89
CA ALA A 97 -3.58 14.87 -3.20
C ALA A 97 -3.56 13.62 -4.09
N SER A 98 -3.25 12.47 -3.51
CA SER A 98 -3.24 11.17 -4.19
C SER A 98 -3.83 10.07 -3.32
N GLY A 99 -4.27 8.98 -3.93
CA GLY A 99 -4.56 7.74 -3.21
C GLY A 99 -3.28 7.07 -2.71
N CYS A 100 -3.39 6.14 -1.76
CA CYS A 100 -2.23 5.36 -1.29
C CYS A 100 -1.59 4.48 -2.40
N ASP A 101 -2.29 4.27 -3.51
CA ASP A 101 -1.77 3.64 -4.72
C ASP A 101 -0.84 4.56 -5.54
N GLY A 102 -0.82 5.87 -5.25
CA GLY A 102 -0.03 6.87 -5.94
C GLY A 102 -0.76 7.53 -7.11
N ARG A 103 -2.05 7.25 -7.32
CA ARG A 103 -2.86 7.94 -8.33
C ARG A 103 -3.27 9.32 -7.81
N ILE A 104 -2.98 10.36 -8.58
CA ILE A 104 -3.36 11.74 -8.23
C ILE A 104 -4.89 11.86 -8.29
N LEU A 105 -5.48 12.45 -7.25
CA LEU A 105 -6.90 12.77 -7.24
C LEU A 105 -7.14 13.96 -8.17
N GLU A 106 -8.18 13.90 -9.00
CA GLU A 106 -8.49 14.97 -9.93
C GLU A 106 -8.69 16.32 -9.22
N ALA A 107 -8.28 17.41 -9.88
CA ALA A 107 -8.38 18.79 -9.39
C ALA A 107 -7.73 19.07 -8.02
N SER A 108 -6.85 18.18 -7.54
CA SER A 108 -6.23 18.28 -6.22
C SER A 108 -4.92 19.08 -6.16
N ASN A 109 -4.40 19.52 -7.31
CA ASN A 109 -3.19 20.34 -7.34
C ASN A 109 -3.49 21.78 -6.87
N ARG A 110 -2.70 22.29 -5.94
CA ARG A 110 -2.70 23.67 -5.44
C ARG A 110 -1.28 24.21 -5.44
N THR A 111 -1.07 25.31 -6.15
CA THR A 111 0.20 26.04 -6.12
C THR A 111 0.04 27.34 -5.34
N PHE A 112 0.98 27.65 -4.45
CA PHE A 112 1.01 28.89 -3.67
C PHE A 112 2.43 29.43 -3.57
N ARG A 113 2.58 30.71 -3.21
CA ARG A 113 3.91 31.28 -2.96
C ARG A 113 4.52 30.69 -1.70
N THR A 114 5.80 30.36 -1.77
CA THR A 114 6.56 29.94 -0.59
C THR A 114 6.70 31.13 0.36
N PRO A 115 6.41 30.97 1.67
CA PRO A 115 6.54 32.03 2.67
C PRO A 115 7.94 32.60 2.80
#